data_AF-A0A959RFR0-F1
#
_entry.id   AF-A0A959RFR0-F1
#
_cell.length_a   1.000
_cell.length_b   1.000
_cell.length_c   1.000
_cell.angle_alpha   90.00
_cell.angle_beta   90.00
_cell.angle_gamma   90.00
#
_symmetry.space_group_name_H-M   'P 1'
#
loop_
_entity.id
_entity.type
_entity.pdbx_description
1 polymer ?
#
loop_
_entity_poly.entity_id
_entity_poly.type
_entity_poly.pdbx_seq_one_letter_code
_entity_poly.pdbx_strand_id
1 'polypeptide(L)'
;MYRSLIYSILIISLFSFSNSYSQTTQNENYQYYIDLNKSENGKLPVELITPDFSSSTVLFRFPAMVPGTYKIYDFGRFVSDLKAFDESGNELSVSKQDENTWEISGAESLYKITYMLKQTFGDTTGKSVFEPVGTSFEPGKIFVFNNQGIFGYFDGYIENDYVLNITKPEGFYGSTSLDAFERTNTLEVFNSPDYAFLVDNPIFFNVPDTASIIFPEAKVLISVYSPGKGITAKDIQEKDKELLEGIRNFLGGKLPTDRYTFLYYFSDSKTGSGSYGALEHNNSSLYFFPDVPVQAKSFMLSQLQSTTAHEFYHVVTPLNLHSEEIGFFDFNNPVMSQHLWLYEGVTEYNADYIQLVEGLITPEEYATAIQQKLNGASRFNDTLPFTFMSKNALTPEYEEQYLNVYLKGALIGMCLDILIREESNGKQSLQDVINSLIQKYGKDNPFKDDELFGEIEALTSPKIGEFLNTYVGGPSKIPYEDIFAKVGFKIEKIPYEAVNTSGVAMGFNQDTYRLKIVNTGPAGNKFVEDLGIKVGDEMVSVNGVAITFQNARGIFGSQKNKIKKGDEMVIEVARPKAGGDYENIKLKATITETKTNYDFKVDVNENLNDNQKMLKQAWMGK
;
A
#
# COMPACT_ATOMS: atom_id res chain seq x y z
N MET A 1 34.98 48.20 -74.39
CA MET A 1 33.95 47.73 -75.37
C MET A 1 32.81 47.13 -74.57
N TYR A 2 31.53 47.48 -74.64
CA TYR A 2 30.76 48.56 -75.27
C TYR A 2 29.53 48.79 -74.38
N ARG A 3 29.18 50.06 -74.10
CA ARG A 3 27.84 50.64 -73.88
C ARG A 3 26.69 49.80 -73.25
N SER A 4 26.18 50.35 -72.13
CA SER A 4 24.84 50.97 -71.99
C SER A 4 23.56 50.12 -71.86
N LEU A 5 22.69 50.66 -70.97
CA LEU A 5 21.22 50.73 -70.97
C LEU A 5 20.39 49.81 -70.05
N ILE A 6 19.55 50.52 -69.30
CA ILE A 6 18.42 50.16 -68.42
C ILE A 6 17.29 49.50 -69.22
N TYR A 7 16.59 48.51 -68.63
CA TYR A 7 15.15 48.29 -68.84
C TYR A 7 14.49 47.69 -67.59
N SER A 8 13.44 48.38 -67.13
CA SER A 8 12.46 47.94 -66.12
C SER A 8 11.42 47.02 -66.75
N ILE A 9 11.04 45.91 -66.08
CA ILE A 9 9.77 45.20 -66.35
C ILE A 9 9.08 44.84 -65.04
N LEU A 10 7.84 45.30 -64.95
CA LEU A 10 6.79 45.05 -63.95
C LEU A 10 6.38 43.55 -63.99
N ILE A 11 6.27 42.87 -62.85
CA ILE A 11 5.57 41.58 -62.75
C ILE A 11 4.44 41.72 -61.72
N ILE A 12 3.21 41.56 -62.23
CA ILE A 12 1.96 41.54 -61.48
C ILE A 12 1.75 40.14 -60.89
N SER A 13 1.32 40.11 -59.65
CA SER A 13 0.99 38.97 -58.80
C SER A 13 -0.27 38.21 -59.25
N LEU A 14 -0.26 36.89 -59.05
CA LEU A 14 -1.45 36.05 -58.93
C LEU A 14 -1.21 35.05 -57.79
N PHE A 15 -1.83 35.33 -56.64
CA PHE A 15 -1.94 34.42 -55.50
C PHE A 15 -2.98 33.35 -55.83
N SER A 16 -2.60 32.08 -55.76
CA SER A 16 -3.53 30.95 -55.72
C SER A 16 -3.62 30.45 -54.29
N PHE A 17 -4.80 30.59 -53.69
CA PHE A 17 -5.19 29.93 -52.44
C PHE A 17 -5.37 28.44 -52.71
N SER A 18 -4.50 27.60 -52.13
CA SER A 18 -4.74 26.16 -52.00
C SER A 18 -5.47 25.90 -50.68
N ASN A 19 -6.71 25.41 -50.78
CA ASN A 19 -7.45 24.85 -49.64
C ASN A 19 -6.73 23.59 -49.16
N SER A 20 -6.16 23.63 -47.97
CA SER A 20 -5.73 22.44 -47.24
C SER A 20 -6.96 21.80 -46.60
N TYR A 21 -7.36 20.64 -47.08
CA TYR A 21 -8.22 19.74 -46.31
C TYR A 21 -7.42 19.28 -45.09
N SER A 22 -7.81 19.71 -43.88
CA SER A 22 -7.40 19.00 -42.66
C SER A 22 -7.95 17.59 -42.75
N GLN A 23 -7.07 16.61 -42.82
CA GLN A 23 -7.41 15.26 -42.38
C GLN A 23 -7.71 15.38 -40.88
N THR A 24 -8.96 15.16 -40.48
CA THR A 24 -9.32 14.88 -39.09
C THR A 24 -8.57 13.62 -38.70
N THR A 25 -7.44 13.78 -38.01
CA THR A 25 -6.79 12.70 -37.29
C THR A 25 -7.79 12.17 -36.28
N GLN A 26 -8.07 10.87 -36.34
CA GLN A 26 -8.89 10.15 -35.37
C GLN A 26 -8.39 10.47 -33.97
N ASN A 27 -9.25 10.95 -33.08
CA ASN A 27 -8.86 11.22 -31.71
C ASN A 27 -8.86 9.89 -30.98
N GLU A 28 -7.68 9.32 -30.76
CA GLU A 28 -7.54 8.04 -30.05
C GLU A 28 -7.44 8.23 -28.53
N ASN A 29 -7.29 9.47 -28.03
CA ASN A 29 -6.88 9.71 -26.65
C ASN A 29 -8.06 10.08 -25.73
N TYR A 30 -7.95 9.69 -24.46
CA TYR A 30 -8.79 10.23 -23.39
C TYR A 30 -8.32 11.63 -23.03
N GLN A 31 -9.20 12.64 -23.13
CA GLN A 31 -8.85 14.00 -22.71
C GLN A 31 -9.76 14.43 -21.55
N TYR A 32 -9.21 14.34 -20.34
CA TYR A 32 -9.90 14.71 -19.12
C TYR A 32 -9.71 16.19 -18.80
N TYR A 33 -10.77 16.83 -18.32
CA TYR A 33 -10.78 18.20 -17.84
C TYR A 33 -11.39 18.25 -16.44
N ILE A 34 -10.59 18.68 -15.47
CA ILE A 34 -10.99 18.76 -14.06
C ILE A 34 -10.60 20.14 -13.54
N ASP A 35 -11.56 20.84 -12.94
CA ASP A 35 -11.32 22.12 -12.28
C ASP A 35 -11.51 21.96 -10.77
N LEU A 36 -10.38 21.90 -10.05
CA LEU A 36 -10.35 21.74 -8.60
C LEU A 36 -11.06 22.89 -7.87
N ASN A 37 -11.17 24.06 -8.50
CA ASN A 37 -11.91 25.21 -7.92
C ASN A 37 -13.42 25.00 -7.93
N LYS A 38 -13.92 24.00 -8.67
CA LYS A 38 -15.35 23.61 -8.69
C LYS A 38 -15.68 22.49 -7.71
N SER A 39 -14.73 22.07 -6.87
CA SER A 39 -15.04 21.11 -5.82
C SER A 39 -15.92 21.75 -4.75
N GLU A 40 -17.01 21.06 -4.39
CA GLU A 40 -17.93 21.50 -3.36
C GLU A 40 -18.47 20.29 -2.57
N ASN A 41 -18.47 20.38 -1.24
CA ASN A 41 -19.00 19.33 -0.35
C ASN A 41 -18.41 17.93 -0.61
N GLY A 42 -17.10 17.87 -0.88
CA GLY A 42 -16.40 16.61 -1.19
C GLY A 42 -16.81 16.00 -2.53
N LYS A 43 -17.35 16.80 -3.45
CA LYS A 43 -17.68 16.37 -4.81
C LYS A 43 -16.90 17.15 -5.85
N LEU A 44 -16.56 16.50 -6.96
CA LEU A 44 -15.75 17.06 -8.03
C LEU A 44 -16.36 16.74 -9.41
N PRO A 45 -16.71 17.76 -10.23
CA PRO A 45 -17.15 17.51 -11.60
C PRO A 45 -15.99 17.08 -12.49
N VAL A 46 -16.26 16.12 -13.38
CA VAL A 46 -15.30 15.65 -14.38
C VAL A 46 -15.92 15.72 -15.77
N GLU A 47 -15.15 16.20 -16.72
CA GLU A 47 -15.45 16.16 -18.14
C GLU A 47 -14.39 15.32 -18.86
N LEU A 48 -14.83 14.47 -19.78
CA LEU A 48 -14.01 13.63 -20.65
C LEU A 48 -14.41 13.89 -22.10
N ILE A 49 -13.48 14.32 -22.94
CA ILE A 49 -13.59 14.16 -24.39
C ILE A 49 -13.06 12.77 -24.73
N THR A 50 -13.91 11.97 -25.36
CA THR A 50 -13.65 10.54 -25.56
C THR A 50 -12.78 10.27 -26.78
N PRO A 51 -12.15 9.09 -26.86
CA PRO A 51 -11.72 8.54 -28.13
C PRO A 51 -12.90 8.37 -29.11
N ASP A 52 -12.59 8.23 -30.40
CA ASP A 52 -13.57 7.89 -31.43
C ASP A 52 -13.89 6.38 -31.41
N PHE A 53 -15.17 6.03 -31.50
CA PHE A 53 -15.64 4.64 -31.52
C PHE A 53 -16.24 4.24 -32.87
N SER A 54 -16.04 2.97 -33.24
CA SER A 54 -16.67 2.39 -34.43
C SER A 54 -17.85 1.47 -34.10
N SER A 55 -18.05 1.15 -32.83
CA SER A 55 -19.17 0.33 -32.36
C SER A 55 -20.38 1.20 -32.04
N SER A 56 -21.57 0.68 -32.28
CA SER A 56 -22.82 1.34 -31.88
C SER A 56 -22.99 1.44 -30.36
N THR A 57 -22.29 0.60 -29.61
CA THR A 57 -22.37 0.51 -28.15
C THR A 57 -20.97 0.36 -27.57
N VAL A 58 -20.72 1.01 -26.44
CA VAL A 58 -19.48 0.88 -25.65
C VAL A 58 -19.78 0.73 -24.17
N LEU A 59 -18.85 0.13 -23.43
CA LEU A 59 -18.92 -0.01 -21.98
C LEU A 59 -17.85 0.89 -21.35
N PHE A 60 -18.29 1.84 -20.53
CA PHE A 60 -17.43 2.68 -19.72
C PHE A 60 -17.39 2.14 -18.28
N ARG A 61 -16.19 2.03 -17.70
CA ARG A 61 -15.99 1.36 -16.42
C ARG A 61 -15.13 2.16 -15.45
N PHE A 62 -15.43 1.95 -14.19
CA PHE A 62 -14.51 2.20 -13.07
C PHE A 62 -14.00 0.86 -12.52
N PRO A 63 -12.88 0.85 -11.78
CA PRO A 63 -12.33 -0.39 -11.23
C PRO A 63 -13.13 -0.87 -10.02
N ALA A 64 -13.23 -2.18 -9.84
CA ALA A 64 -13.70 -2.80 -8.61
C ALA A 64 -12.57 -2.86 -7.56
N MET A 65 -11.34 -3.08 -8.01
CA MET A 65 -10.11 -3.20 -7.23
C MET A 65 -8.91 -2.71 -8.07
N VAL A 66 -7.81 -2.38 -7.41
CA VAL A 66 -6.51 -2.10 -8.05
C VAL A 66 -5.42 -2.99 -7.45
N PRO A 67 -4.31 -3.23 -8.18
CA PRO A 67 -3.13 -3.92 -7.63
C PRO A 67 -2.65 -3.30 -6.31
N GLY A 68 -1.97 -4.12 -5.49
CA GLY A 68 -1.49 -3.74 -4.15
C GLY A 68 -2.57 -3.75 -3.06
N THR A 69 -3.86 -3.75 -3.44
CA THR A 69 -4.96 -3.94 -2.49
C THR A 69 -5.59 -5.30 -2.65
N TYR A 70 -5.87 -5.98 -1.54
CA TYR A 70 -6.48 -7.32 -1.55
C TYR A 70 -7.94 -7.24 -1.11
N LYS A 71 -8.67 -6.26 -1.67
CA LYS A 71 -10.05 -5.97 -1.31
C LYS A 71 -10.80 -5.29 -2.46
N ILE A 72 -12.05 -5.71 -2.65
CA ILE A 72 -12.99 -5.08 -3.59
C ILE A 72 -13.63 -3.84 -2.95
N TYR A 73 -13.51 -2.69 -3.61
CA TYR A 73 -13.99 -1.38 -3.17
C TYR A 73 -15.15 -0.82 -4.02
N ASP A 74 -15.28 -1.27 -5.28
CA ASP A 74 -16.29 -0.82 -6.25
C ASP A 74 -16.30 0.70 -6.44
N PHE A 75 -15.25 1.23 -7.09
CA PHE A 75 -15.07 2.69 -7.20
C PHE A 75 -16.20 3.38 -7.99
N GLY A 76 -16.92 2.65 -8.84
CA GLY A 76 -18.06 3.19 -9.58
C GLY A 76 -19.24 3.65 -8.71
N ARG A 77 -19.33 3.21 -7.45
CA ARG A 77 -20.37 3.70 -6.52
C ARG A 77 -20.16 5.15 -6.07
N PHE A 78 -18.98 5.72 -6.31
CA PHE A 78 -18.66 7.13 -6.05
C PHE A 78 -18.96 8.05 -7.25
N VAL A 79 -19.41 7.48 -8.36
CA VAL A 79 -19.76 8.20 -9.59
C VAL A 79 -21.27 8.43 -9.63
N SER A 80 -21.69 9.68 -9.80
CA SER A 80 -23.09 10.05 -10.02
C SER A 80 -23.25 10.93 -11.27
N ASP A 81 -24.50 11.03 -11.74
CA ASP A 81 -24.89 11.95 -12.81
C ASP A 81 -24.07 11.78 -14.11
N LEU A 82 -23.69 10.53 -14.43
CA LEU A 82 -22.98 10.21 -15.67
C LEU A 82 -23.89 10.44 -16.88
N LYS A 83 -23.43 11.28 -17.79
CA LYS A 83 -24.10 11.62 -19.05
C LYS A 83 -23.13 11.55 -20.22
N ALA A 84 -23.65 11.20 -21.37
CA ALA A 84 -22.90 11.07 -22.62
C ALA A 84 -23.52 11.98 -23.68
N PHE A 85 -22.70 12.60 -24.52
CA PHE A 85 -23.12 13.57 -25.52
C PHE A 85 -22.42 13.38 -26.85
N ASP A 86 -23.12 13.69 -27.93
CA ASP A 86 -22.51 13.88 -29.25
C ASP A 86 -21.82 15.24 -29.39
N GLU A 87 -21.13 15.45 -30.51
CA GLU A 87 -20.42 16.71 -30.81
C GLU A 87 -21.38 17.93 -30.88
N SER A 88 -22.66 17.70 -31.19
CA SER A 88 -23.70 18.74 -31.23
C SER A 88 -24.29 19.05 -29.84
N GLY A 89 -23.91 18.29 -28.81
CA GLY A 89 -24.41 18.43 -27.44
C GLY A 89 -25.73 17.71 -27.17
N ASN A 90 -26.19 16.82 -28.07
CA ASN A 90 -27.35 15.98 -27.80
C ASN A 90 -26.96 14.84 -26.85
N GLU A 91 -27.81 14.56 -25.86
CA GLU A 91 -27.58 13.50 -24.88
C GLU A 91 -27.82 12.11 -25.51
N LEU A 92 -26.84 11.21 -25.34
CA LEU A 92 -26.90 9.81 -25.76
C LEU A 92 -27.48 8.94 -24.63
N SER A 93 -27.96 7.74 -24.98
CA SER A 93 -28.54 6.83 -23.99
C SER A 93 -27.45 6.15 -23.16
N VAL A 94 -27.54 6.33 -21.84
CA VAL A 94 -26.64 5.71 -20.84
C VAL A 94 -27.47 4.82 -19.93
N SER A 95 -26.98 3.60 -19.66
CA SER A 95 -27.58 2.69 -18.69
C SER A 95 -26.52 2.08 -17.77
N LYS A 96 -26.74 2.15 -16.45
CA LYS A 96 -25.84 1.53 -15.46
C LYS A 96 -26.14 0.03 -15.38
N GLN A 97 -25.15 -0.81 -15.67
CA GLN A 97 -25.29 -2.27 -15.76
C GLN A 97 -25.03 -2.95 -14.42
N ASP A 98 -24.01 -2.48 -13.71
CA ASP A 98 -23.61 -2.90 -12.36
C ASP A 98 -22.98 -1.70 -11.62
N GLU A 99 -22.40 -1.90 -10.44
CA GLU A 99 -21.82 -0.80 -9.65
C GLU A 99 -20.73 -0.01 -10.38
N ASN A 100 -19.99 -0.67 -11.28
CA ASN A 100 -18.77 -0.17 -11.90
C ASN A 100 -18.90 0.06 -13.41
N THR A 101 -20.03 -0.29 -14.03
CA THR A 101 -20.17 -0.33 -15.50
C THR A 101 -21.37 0.47 -16.02
N TRP A 102 -21.14 1.27 -17.04
CA TRP A 102 -22.15 2.02 -17.80
C TRP A 102 -22.09 1.63 -19.28
N GLU A 103 -23.23 1.23 -19.84
CA GLU A 103 -23.39 1.02 -21.27
C GLU A 103 -23.89 2.31 -21.93
N ILE A 104 -23.23 2.71 -23.02
CA ILE A 104 -23.57 3.89 -23.82
C ILE A 104 -23.94 3.44 -25.22
N SER A 105 -25.16 3.76 -25.65
CA SER A 105 -25.67 3.48 -26.99
C SER A 105 -25.54 4.69 -27.91
N GLY A 106 -25.35 4.45 -29.22
CA GLY A 106 -25.04 5.50 -30.20
C GLY A 106 -23.57 5.95 -30.13
N ALA A 107 -22.68 5.06 -29.72
CA ALA A 107 -21.30 5.38 -29.40
C ALA A 107 -20.45 5.83 -30.61
N GLU A 108 -20.87 5.50 -31.84
CA GLU A 108 -20.28 6.05 -33.08
C GLU A 108 -20.31 7.58 -33.16
N SER A 109 -21.25 8.22 -32.43
CA SER A 109 -21.34 9.67 -32.30
C SER A 109 -20.89 10.22 -30.94
N LEU A 110 -20.42 9.36 -30.04
CA LEU A 110 -20.00 9.77 -28.70
C LEU A 110 -18.77 10.68 -28.81
N TYR A 111 -18.90 11.88 -28.27
CA TYR A 111 -17.83 12.87 -28.23
C TYR A 111 -17.40 13.19 -26.79
N LYS A 112 -18.36 13.20 -25.87
CA LYS A 112 -18.14 13.69 -24.50
C LYS A 112 -18.89 12.91 -23.45
N ILE A 113 -18.24 12.69 -22.31
CA ILE A 113 -18.85 12.24 -21.06
C ILE A 113 -18.67 13.29 -19.98
N THR A 114 -19.68 13.45 -19.11
CA THR A 114 -19.57 14.21 -17.86
C THR A 114 -20.08 13.37 -16.70
N TYR A 115 -19.46 13.48 -15.53
CA TYR A 115 -19.96 12.86 -14.30
C TYR A 115 -19.53 13.65 -13.07
N MET A 116 -20.13 13.33 -11.93
CA MET A 116 -19.79 13.89 -10.63
C MET A 116 -19.14 12.81 -9.77
N LEU A 117 -17.99 13.11 -9.18
CA LEU A 117 -17.32 12.23 -8.23
C LEU A 117 -17.63 12.67 -6.82
N LYS A 118 -17.80 11.71 -5.91
CA LYS A 118 -17.75 11.92 -4.46
C LYS A 118 -16.40 11.40 -3.93
N GLN A 119 -15.76 12.13 -3.04
CA GLN A 119 -14.55 11.67 -2.38
C GLN A 119 -14.80 10.40 -1.56
N THR A 120 -13.78 9.55 -1.41
CA THR A 120 -13.90 8.35 -0.57
C THR A 120 -13.47 8.61 0.88
N PHE A 121 -12.63 9.61 1.13
CA PHE A 121 -12.19 9.95 2.50
C PHE A 121 -13.38 10.38 3.34
N GLY A 122 -13.55 9.73 4.50
CA GLY A 122 -14.67 9.96 5.40
C GLY A 122 -16.01 9.37 4.91
N ASP A 123 -16.04 8.68 3.77
CA ASP A 123 -17.23 7.97 3.33
C ASP A 123 -17.49 6.74 4.22
N THR A 124 -18.73 6.64 4.66
CA THR A 124 -19.22 5.54 5.50
C THR A 124 -20.30 4.72 4.80
N THR A 125 -20.50 4.95 3.50
CA THR A 125 -21.47 4.20 2.71
C THR A 125 -20.83 2.92 2.20
N GLY A 126 -21.51 1.78 2.33
CA GLY A 126 -20.98 0.48 1.91
C GLY A 126 -19.67 0.10 2.62
N LYS A 127 -18.74 -0.53 1.89
CA LYS A 127 -17.43 -0.93 2.43
C LYS A 127 -16.51 0.30 2.55
N SER A 128 -15.85 0.53 3.67
CA SER A 128 -14.88 1.63 3.76
C SER A 128 -13.72 1.43 2.78
N VAL A 129 -13.34 2.51 2.10
CA VAL A 129 -12.14 2.56 1.24
C VAL A 129 -10.93 2.84 2.11
N PHE A 130 -9.85 2.08 1.93
CA PHE A 130 -8.59 2.31 2.62
C PHE A 130 -7.97 3.61 2.09
N GLU A 131 -7.56 4.52 2.98
CA GLU A 131 -7.18 5.88 2.60
C GLU A 131 -6.00 5.95 1.61
N PRO A 132 -4.96 5.10 1.71
CA PRO A 132 -3.93 5.05 0.68
C PRO A 132 -4.41 4.76 -0.74
N VAL A 133 -5.61 4.19 -0.93
CA VAL A 133 -6.25 4.00 -2.24
C VAL A 133 -7.49 4.86 -2.46
N GLY A 134 -7.76 5.77 -1.53
CA GLY A 134 -8.93 6.62 -1.54
C GLY A 134 -8.65 8.00 -2.14
N THR A 135 -9.72 8.76 -2.36
CA THR A 135 -9.68 10.12 -2.88
C THR A 135 -10.15 11.13 -1.84
N SER A 136 -9.60 12.34 -1.90
CA SER A 136 -10.02 13.48 -1.08
C SER A 136 -10.15 14.71 -1.96
N PHE A 137 -11.22 15.50 -1.80
CA PHE A 137 -11.50 16.69 -2.61
C PHE A 137 -11.74 17.92 -1.73
N GLU A 138 -10.86 18.20 -0.78
CA GLU A 138 -11.04 19.28 0.20
C GLU A 138 -10.51 20.64 -0.34
N PRO A 139 -11.40 21.58 -0.74
CA PRO A 139 -10.98 22.85 -1.33
C PRO A 139 -10.14 23.67 -0.35
N GLY A 140 -9.05 24.28 -0.86
CA GLY A 140 -8.13 25.09 -0.07
C GLY A 140 -7.21 24.30 0.88
N LYS A 141 -7.37 22.96 0.94
CA LYS A 141 -6.54 22.07 1.76
C LYS A 141 -5.68 21.16 0.87
N ILE A 142 -6.27 20.08 0.36
CA ILE A 142 -5.62 19.05 -0.43
C ILE A 142 -6.62 18.34 -1.32
N PHE A 143 -6.18 17.99 -2.51
CA PHE A 143 -6.81 16.98 -3.34
C PHE A 143 -5.90 15.76 -3.42
N VAL A 144 -6.42 14.60 -3.00
CA VAL A 144 -5.73 13.31 -3.13
C VAL A 144 -6.34 12.58 -4.31
N PHE A 145 -5.54 12.44 -5.35
CA PHE A 145 -5.91 11.76 -6.58
C PHE A 145 -5.28 10.39 -6.57
N ASN A 146 -6.04 9.42 -6.07
CA ASN A 146 -5.87 8.03 -6.46
C ASN A 146 -6.70 7.82 -7.73
N ASN A 147 -6.01 7.75 -8.86
CA ASN A 147 -6.60 7.96 -10.19
C ASN A 147 -7.68 6.94 -10.56
N GLN A 148 -7.64 5.73 -9.98
CA GLN A 148 -8.68 4.71 -10.06
C GLN A 148 -10.05 5.18 -9.53
N GLY A 149 -10.06 6.12 -8.59
CA GLY A 149 -11.28 6.70 -8.03
C GLY A 149 -11.78 7.93 -8.82
N ILE A 150 -11.12 8.29 -9.92
CA ILE A 150 -11.38 9.55 -10.65
C ILE A 150 -11.63 9.30 -12.14
N PHE A 151 -10.78 8.49 -12.77
CA PHE A 151 -10.79 8.25 -14.20
C PHE A 151 -11.31 6.85 -14.50
N GLY A 152 -12.22 6.77 -15.46
CA GLY A 152 -12.72 5.50 -15.99
C GLY A 152 -12.03 5.13 -17.31
N TYR A 153 -12.39 3.97 -17.85
CA TYR A 153 -11.87 3.47 -19.12
C TYR A 153 -12.99 2.84 -19.95
N PHE A 154 -12.73 2.58 -21.23
CA PHE A 154 -13.64 1.85 -22.11
C PHE A 154 -13.07 0.46 -22.42
N ASP A 155 -13.94 -0.55 -22.47
CA ASP A 155 -13.53 -1.91 -22.84
C ASP A 155 -12.89 -1.92 -24.23
N GLY A 156 -11.66 -2.44 -24.32
CA GLY A 156 -10.88 -2.49 -25.57
C GLY A 156 -10.07 -1.23 -25.88
N TYR A 157 -10.10 -0.20 -25.02
CA TYR A 157 -9.38 1.07 -25.20
C TYR A 157 -8.48 1.42 -23.99
N ILE A 158 -8.23 0.45 -23.09
CA ILE A 158 -7.48 0.65 -21.86
C ILE A 158 -5.99 1.03 -22.09
N GLU A 159 -5.46 0.69 -23.26
CA GLU A 159 -4.08 0.97 -23.70
C GLU A 159 -3.92 2.33 -24.40
N ASN A 160 -4.98 3.14 -24.49
CA ASN A 160 -4.90 4.46 -25.12
C ASN A 160 -4.35 5.51 -24.13
N ASP A 161 -3.75 6.56 -24.68
CA ASP A 161 -3.20 7.66 -23.90
C ASP A 161 -4.29 8.43 -23.12
N TYR A 162 -3.93 8.88 -21.92
CA TYR A 162 -4.72 9.75 -21.05
C TYR A 162 -4.05 11.10 -20.87
N VAL A 163 -4.71 12.16 -21.35
CA VAL A 163 -4.31 13.56 -21.17
C VAL A 163 -5.16 14.17 -20.06
N LEU A 164 -4.53 14.56 -18.95
CA LEU A 164 -5.22 15.09 -17.77
C LEU A 164 -5.03 16.61 -17.66
N ASN A 165 -6.04 17.39 -17.99
CA ASN A 165 -6.04 18.85 -17.87
C ASN A 165 -6.60 19.26 -16.52
N ILE A 166 -5.72 19.58 -15.56
CA ILE A 166 -6.09 19.88 -14.18
C ILE A 166 -5.96 21.39 -13.92
N THR A 167 -7.09 22.09 -13.90
CA THR A 167 -7.16 23.48 -13.43
C THR A 167 -7.15 23.48 -11.91
N LYS A 168 -6.18 24.16 -11.30
CA LYS A 168 -5.90 24.15 -9.85
C LYS A 168 -5.92 25.56 -9.26
N PRO A 169 -6.14 25.69 -7.93
CA PRO A 169 -5.93 26.97 -7.25
C PRO A 169 -4.49 27.48 -7.41
N GLU A 170 -4.32 28.80 -7.45
CA GLU A 170 -2.99 29.38 -7.45
C GLU A 170 -2.21 28.96 -6.18
N GLY A 171 -0.93 28.63 -6.34
CA GLY A 171 -0.07 28.16 -5.26
C GLY A 171 -0.14 26.66 -4.96
N PHE A 172 -1.12 25.93 -5.51
CA PHE A 172 -1.14 24.47 -5.45
C PHE A 172 -0.13 23.89 -6.43
N TYR A 173 0.40 22.71 -6.12
CA TYR A 173 1.35 21.96 -6.94
C TYR A 173 0.96 20.48 -6.99
N GLY A 174 1.01 19.87 -8.17
CA GLY A 174 0.79 18.43 -8.37
C GLY A 174 2.05 17.61 -8.10
N SER A 175 2.16 17.03 -6.90
CA SER A 175 3.22 16.07 -6.54
C SER A 175 2.84 14.66 -7.01
N THR A 176 3.62 14.09 -7.92
CA THR A 176 3.40 12.76 -8.51
C THR A 176 4.65 12.31 -9.27
N SER A 177 4.69 11.03 -9.66
CA SER A 177 5.68 10.48 -10.58
C SER A 177 5.27 10.56 -12.07
N LEU A 178 4.03 11.00 -12.38
CA LEU A 178 3.62 11.32 -13.75
C LEU A 178 4.43 12.48 -14.34
N ASP A 179 4.72 12.37 -15.64
CA ASP A 179 5.26 13.47 -16.40
C ASP A 179 4.19 14.53 -16.67
N ALA A 180 4.50 15.76 -16.28
CA ALA A 180 3.71 16.93 -16.66
C ALA A 180 4.37 17.61 -17.86
N PHE A 181 3.64 17.74 -18.96
CA PHE A 181 4.14 18.44 -20.15
C PHE A 181 3.90 19.93 -20.11
N GLU A 182 2.91 20.38 -19.33
CA GLU A 182 2.65 21.79 -19.07
C GLU A 182 2.39 22.01 -17.59
N ARG A 183 3.04 23.04 -17.02
CA ARG A 183 2.73 23.54 -15.68
C ARG A 183 2.73 25.06 -15.69
N THR A 184 1.63 25.63 -15.25
CA THR A 184 1.45 27.06 -14.98
C THR A 184 0.97 27.28 -13.54
N ASN A 185 0.73 28.53 -13.14
CA ASN A 185 0.23 28.83 -11.79
C ASN A 185 -1.14 28.19 -11.52
N THR A 186 -1.97 27.98 -12.54
CA THR A 186 -3.38 27.55 -12.41
C THR A 186 -3.73 26.32 -13.23
N LEU A 187 -2.80 25.77 -14.02
CA LEU A 187 -3.03 24.58 -14.86
C LEU A 187 -1.82 23.65 -14.77
N GLU A 188 -2.06 22.36 -14.58
CA GLU A 188 -1.08 21.32 -14.88
C GLU A 188 -1.70 20.33 -15.85
N VAL A 189 -0.90 19.90 -16.84
CA VAL A 189 -1.33 18.90 -17.80
C VAL A 189 -0.37 17.72 -17.79
N PHE A 190 -0.93 16.54 -17.52
CA PHE A 190 -0.21 15.29 -17.41
C PHE A 190 -0.56 14.37 -18.58
N ASN A 191 0.36 13.47 -18.91
CA ASN A 191 0.11 12.39 -19.85
C ASN A 191 0.38 11.04 -19.19
N SER A 192 -0.49 10.06 -19.44
CA SER A 192 -0.25 8.65 -19.13
C SER A 192 -0.42 7.82 -20.40
N PRO A 193 0.48 6.88 -20.70
CA PRO A 193 0.39 6.07 -21.92
C PRO A 193 -0.78 5.10 -21.95
N ASP A 194 -1.25 4.68 -20.78
CA ASP A 194 -2.37 3.75 -20.62
C ASP A 194 -3.04 3.92 -19.25
N TYR A 195 -4.12 3.17 -19.02
CA TYR A 195 -4.85 3.22 -17.75
C TYR A 195 -4.07 2.59 -16.59
N ALA A 196 -3.29 1.53 -16.82
CA ALA A 196 -2.55 0.85 -15.76
C ALA A 196 -1.47 1.76 -15.16
N PHE A 197 -0.72 2.46 -16.02
CA PHE A 197 0.23 3.49 -15.63
C PHE A 197 -0.49 4.67 -14.95
N LEU A 198 -1.69 5.04 -15.40
CA LEU A 198 -2.45 6.13 -14.79
C LEU A 198 -2.81 5.81 -13.34
N VAL A 199 -3.43 4.65 -13.08
CA VAL A 199 -3.87 4.26 -11.73
C VAL A 199 -2.71 3.98 -10.78
N ASP A 200 -1.54 3.68 -11.32
CA ASP A 200 -0.29 3.48 -10.58
C ASP A 200 0.46 4.78 -10.24
N ASN A 201 -0.08 5.95 -10.58
CA ASN A 201 0.58 7.22 -10.27
C ASN A 201 -0.35 8.21 -9.56
N PRO A 202 -0.54 8.08 -8.24
CA PRO A 202 -1.31 9.04 -7.47
C PRO A 202 -0.73 10.47 -7.55
N ILE A 203 -1.59 11.45 -7.28
CA ILE A 203 -1.23 12.87 -7.29
C ILE A 203 -1.76 13.56 -6.03
N PHE A 204 -0.90 14.32 -5.35
CA PHE A 204 -1.33 15.29 -4.35
C PHE A 204 -1.36 16.68 -4.99
N PHE A 205 -2.49 17.37 -4.89
CA PHE A 205 -2.57 18.82 -5.15
C PHE A 205 -2.80 19.57 -3.85
N ASN A 206 -1.76 20.25 -3.38
CA ASN A 206 -1.82 21.13 -2.21
C ASN A 206 -0.73 22.21 -2.33
N VAL A 207 -0.73 23.15 -1.38
CA VAL A 207 0.42 24.04 -1.19
C VAL A 207 1.65 23.17 -0.85
N PRO A 208 2.74 23.22 -1.61
CA PRO A 208 3.80 22.23 -1.52
C PRO A 208 4.63 22.37 -0.24
N ASP A 209 4.73 21.28 0.51
CA ASP A 209 5.86 20.98 1.41
C ASP A 209 6.60 19.80 0.81
N THR A 210 7.75 20.08 0.18
CA THR A 210 8.49 19.08 -0.59
C THR A 210 10.00 19.12 -0.29
N ALA A 211 10.62 17.96 -0.37
CA ALA A 211 12.07 17.78 -0.31
C ALA A 211 12.50 16.77 -1.39
N SER A 212 13.79 16.66 -1.67
CA SER A 212 14.29 15.65 -2.61
C SER A 212 15.61 15.05 -2.18
N ILE A 213 15.78 13.76 -2.41
CA ILE A 213 17.05 13.04 -2.28
C ILE A 213 17.53 12.74 -3.70
N ILE A 214 18.75 13.17 -4.02
CA ILE A 214 19.31 13.05 -5.37
C ILE A 214 20.46 12.06 -5.35
N PHE A 215 20.34 11.01 -6.16
CA PHE A 215 21.39 10.06 -6.49
C PHE A 215 21.86 10.30 -7.94
N PRO A 216 23.04 9.78 -8.34
CA PRO A 216 23.50 9.89 -9.74
C PRO A 216 22.50 9.34 -10.77
N GLU A 217 21.79 8.26 -10.41
CA GLU A 217 20.84 7.57 -11.26
C GLU A 217 19.37 7.95 -11.03
N ALA A 218 19.03 8.56 -9.89
CA ALA A 218 17.64 8.68 -9.45
C ALA A 218 17.34 9.97 -8.69
N LYS A 219 16.11 10.48 -8.87
CA LYS A 219 15.55 11.56 -8.05
C LYS A 219 14.37 11.05 -7.24
N VAL A 220 14.47 11.14 -5.91
CA VAL A 220 13.38 10.80 -4.99
C VAL A 220 12.74 12.08 -4.47
N LEU A 221 11.48 12.33 -4.84
CA LEU A 221 10.64 13.42 -4.34
C LEU A 221 9.92 12.96 -3.05
N ILE A 222 9.91 13.81 -2.04
CA ILE A 222 9.10 13.64 -0.84
C ILE A 222 8.10 14.78 -0.82
N SER A 223 6.81 14.47 -0.74
CA SER A 223 5.72 15.43 -0.62
C SER A 223 4.93 15.15 0.65
N VAL A 224 4.74 16.18 1.48
CA VAL A 224 4.04 16.06 2.75
C VAL A 224 2.80 16.94 2.77
N TYR A 225 1.70 16.39 3.26
CA TYR A 225 0.55 17.13 3.72
C TYR A 225 0.36 16.86 5.22
N SER A 226 0.65 17.85 6.05
CA SER A 226 0.45 17.80 7.51
C SER A 226 -0.22 19.11 7.96
N PRO A 227 -1.55 19.12 8.15
CA PRO A 227 -2.28 20.32 8.58
C PRO A 227 -1.85 20.81 9.97
N GLY A 228 -1.40 19.90 10.84
CA GLY A 228 -0.85 20.19 12.17
C GLY A 228 0.63 20.64 12.19
N LYS A 229 1.33 20.56 11.04
CA LYS A 229 2.74 20.92 10.84
C LYS A 229 3.72 20.20 11.78
N GLY A 230 3.34 19.03 12.31
CA GLY A 230 4.19 18.24 13.20
C GLY A 230 5.39 17.63 12.46
N ILE A 231 5.20 17.24 11.20
CA ILE A 231 6.18 16.59 10.34
C ILE A 231 6.24 17.32 9.00
N THR A 232 7.45 17.60 8.52
CA THR A 232 7.71 18.26 7.22
C THR A 232 8.41 17.32 6.25
N ALA A 233 8.40 17.64 4.96
CA ALA A 233 9.12 16.85 3.96
C ALA A 233 10.63 16.79 4.24
N LYS A 234 11.18 17.84 4.85
CA LYS A 234 12.58 17.88 5.28
C LYS A 234 12.87 16.91 6.43
N ASP A 235 11.98 16.80 7.41
CA ASP A 235 12.16 15.84 8.52
C ASP A 235 12.24 14.40 8.00
N ILE A 236 11.38 14.05 7.02
CA ILE A 236 11.37 12.75 6.36
C ILE A 236 12.63 12.56 5.52
N GLN A 237 13.02 13.57 4.72
CA GLN A 237 14.24 13.53 3.91
C GLN A 237 15.49 13.24 4.75
N GLU A 238 15.63 13.89 5.90
CA GLU A 238 16.78 13.68 6.80
C GLU A 238 16.81 12.26 7.37
N LYS A 239 15.63 11.68 7.65
CA LYS A 239 15.50 10.32 8.17
C LYS A 239 15.71 9.24 7.10
N ASP A 240 15.16 9.44 5.90
CA ASP A 240 15.13 8.41 4.85
C ASP A 240 16.38 8.41 3.97
N LYS A 241 17.22 9.43 4.04
CA LYS A 241 18.46 9.48 3.26
C LYS A 241 19.37 8.27 3.53
N GLU A 242 19.64 7.97 4.79
CA GLU A 242 20.50 6.83 5.17
C GLU A 242 19.85 5.50 4.79
N LEU A 243 18.51 5.41 4.90
CA LEU A 243 17.76 4.24 4.48
C LEU A 243 17.91 3.98 2.97
N LEU A 244 17.67 5.00 2.13
CA LEU A 244 17.78 4.86 0.67
C LEU A 244 19.21 4.60 0.22
N GLU A 245 20.21 5.17 0.90
CA GLU A 245 21.64 4.83 0.68
C GLU A 245 21.90 3.35 1.00
N GLY A 246 21.34 2.84 2.10
CA GLY A 246 21.42 1.43 2.46
C GLY A 246 20.76 0.51 1.43
N ILE A 247 19.52 0.82 1.00
CA ILE A 247 18.83 0.08 -0.06
C ILE A 247 19.65 0.10 -1.36
N ARG A 248 20.21 1.25 -1.73
CA ARG A 248 21.08 1.38 -2.91
C ARG A 248 22.31 0.49 -2.81
N ASN A 249 22.98 0.43 -1.66
CA ASN A 249 24.13 -0.44 -1.45
C ASN A 249 23.76 -1.91 -1.56
N PHE A 250 22.69 -2.32 -0.87
CA PHE A 250 22.17 -3.68 -0.87
C PHE A 250 21.83 -4.17 -2.28
N LEU A 251 21.27 -3.29 -3.13
CA LEU A 251 20.92 -3.59 -4.52
C LEU A 251 22.09 -3.45 -5.51
N GLY A 252 23.34 -3.42 -5.04
CA GLY A 252 24.52 -3.41 -5.90
C GLY A 252 25.00 -2.01 -6.32
N GLY A 253 24.63 -0.98 -5.55
CA GLY A 253 25.08 0.39 -5.73
C GLY A 253 24.26 1.20 -6.73
N LYS A 254 23.05 0.75 -7.10
CA LYS A 254 22.13 1.50 -7.96
C LYS A 254 20.69 1.26 -7.54
N LEU A 255 19.88 2.33 -7.47
CA LEU A 255 18.43 2.19 -7.30
C LEU A 255 17.77 1.60 -8.57
N PRO A 256 16.74 0.75 -8.44
CA PRO A 256 16.05 0.10 -9.57
C PRO A 256 15.06 1.02 -10.30
N THR A 257 15.11 2.33 -10.07
CA THR A 257 14.30 3.35 -10.74
C THR A 257 15.10 4.64 -10.92
N ASP A 258 14.72 5.49 -11.88
CA ASP A 258 15.29 6.83 -12.09
C ASP A 258 14.50 7.95 -11.37
N ARG A 259 13.29 7.63 -10.90
CA ARG A 259 12.42 8.57 -10.19
C ARG A 259 11.56 7.83 -9.18
N TYR A 260 11.33 8.44 -8.03
CA TYR A 260 10.37 7.93 -7.06
C TYR A 260 9.70 9.08 -6.32
N THR A 261 8.43 8.93 -5.97
CA THR A 261 7.69 9.93 -5.19
C THR A 261 7.07 9.32 -3.94
N PHE A 262 7.50 9.79 -2.76
CA PHE A 262 6.80 9.50 -1.52
C PHE A 262 5.74 10.56 -1.24
N LEU A 263 4.47 10.16 -1.10
CA LEU A 263 3.33 11.03 -0.82
C LEU A 263 2.81 10.77 0.61
N TYR A 264 3.18 11.61 1.58
CA TYR A 264 2.75 11.45 2.98
C TYR A 264 1.56 12.34 3.32
N TYR A 265 0.46 11.71 3.69
CA TYR A 265 -0.71 12.35 4.29
C TYR A 265 -0.71 12.09 5.80
N PHE A 266 -0.57 13.17 6.58
CA PHE A 266 -0.74 13.14 8.04
C PHE A 266 -2.12 13.69 8.40
N SER A 267 -3.03 12.82 8.85
CA SER A 267 -4.40 13.17 9.15
C SER A 267 -4.56 13.76 10.54
N ASP A 268 -5.22 14.92 10.64
CA ASP A 268 -5.72 15.51 11.89
C ASP A 268 -7.14 15.04 12.23
N SER A 269 -7.72 14.15 11.41
CA SER A 269 -9.09 13.66 11.51
C SER A 269 -9.15 12.13 11.56
N LYS A 270 -10.31 11.62 11.97
CA LYS A 270 -10.59 10.20 12.00
C LYS A 270 -10.47 9.55 10.62
N THR A 271 -9.78 8.42 10.53
CA THR A 271 -9.79 7.56 9.34
C THR A 271 -11.21 7.04 9.08
N GLY A 272 -11.70 7.11 7.84
CA GLY A 272 -12.94 6.45 7.43
C GLY A 272 -12.83 4.92 7.41
N SER A 273 -11.63 4.38 7.16
CA SER A 273 -11.35 2.93 7.17
C SER A 273 -11.09 2.34 8.57
N GLY A 274 -10.71 3.19 9.53
CA GLY A 274 -10.24 2.76 10.85
C GLY A 274 -8.75 2.36 10.89
N SER A 275 -8.01 2.49 9.79
CA SER A 275 -6.64 2.00 9.65
C SER A 275 -5.65 3.07 9.17
N TYR A 276 -4.37 2.86 9.45
CA TYR A 276 -3.25 3.62 8.91
C TYR A 276 -2.34 2.67 8.15
N GLY A 277 -1.59 3.19 7.19
CA GLY A 277 -0.65 2.40 6.40
C GLY A 277 -0.26 3.13 5.14
N ALA A 278 0.23 2.38 4.17
CA ALA A 278 0.62 2.91 2.88
C ALA A 278 0.13 1.97 1.76
N LEU A 279 0.26 2.45 0.53
CA LEU A 279 0.14 1.64 -0.67
C LEU A 279 1.36 1.92 -1.55
N GLU A 280 1.92 0.85 -2.09
CA GLU A 280 2.96 0.86 -3.09
C GLU A 280 2.41 1.20 -4.47
N HIS A 281 3.28 1.81 -5.28
CA HIS A 281 3.12 1.98 -6.70
C HIS A 281 4.48 1.81 -7.36
N ASN A 282 4.54 1.66 -8.69
CA ASN A 282 5.81 1.33 -9.34
C ASN A 282 6.90 2.40 -9.15
N ASN A 283 6.50 3.67 -9.15
CA ASN A 283 7.41 4.81 -8.96
C ASN A 283 6.95 5.74 -7.84
N SER A 284 6.05 5.31 -6.97
CA SER A 284 5.60 6.14 -5.87
C SER A 284 5.04 5.30 -4.74
N SER A 285 4.76 5.90 -3.60
CA SER A 285 3.94 5.25 -2.58
C SER A 285 3.23 6.31 -1.77
N LEU A 286 1.98 6.02 -1.40
CA LEU A 286 1.12 6.93 -0.66
C LEU A 286 0.95 6.44 0.76
N TYR A 287 1.28 7.29 1.73
CA TYR A 287 1.22 7.00 3.16
C TYR A 287 0.08 7.78 3.79
N PHE A 288 -0.70 7.12 4.64
CA PHE A 288 -1.74 7.74 5.44
C PHE A 288 -1.54 7.40 6.92
N PHE A 289 -1.09 8.39 7.69
CA PHE A 289 -0.73 8.25 9.10
C PHE A 289 -1.36 9.36 9.95
N PRO A 290 -1.46 9.20 11.28
CA PRO A 290 -1.95 10.28 12.12
C PRO A 290 -0.94 11.43 12.15
N ASP A 291 -1.42 12.67 12.09
CA ASP A 291 -0.62 13.82 12.46
C ASP A 291 -0.29 13.75 13.97
N VAL A 292 0.93 14.11 14.33
CA VAL A 292 1.46 13.95 15.68
C VAL A 292 2.01 15.26 16.21
N PRO A 293 1.86 15.54 17.52
CA PRO A 293 2.48 16.71 18.12
C PRO A 293 4.01 16.60 18.04
N VAL A 294 4.70 17.74 18.09
CA VAL A 294 6.17 17.83 17.94
C VAL A 294 6.93 16.85 18.86
N GLN A 295 6.42 16.58 20.07
CA GLN A 295 7.06 15.67 21.02
C GLN A 295 7.03 14.19 20.57
N ALA A 296 6.08 13.81 19.71
CA ALA A 296 5.95 12.46 19.16
C ALA A 296 6.53 12.34 17.74
N LYS A 297 7.04 13.43 17.14
CA LYS A 297 7.62 13.46 15.79
C LYS A 297 8.70 12.39 15.60
N SER A 298 9.71 12.35 16.47
CA SER A 298 10.84 11.41 16.36
C SER A 298 10.42 9.94 16.40
N PHE A 299 9.43 9.62 17.24
CA PHE A 299 8.82 8.30 17.27
C PHE A 299 8.10 7.98 15.95
N MET A 300 7.26 8.90 15.45
CA MET A 300 6.54 8.69 14.20
C MET A 300 7.50 8.49 13.02
N LEU A 301 8.54 9.32 12.89
CA LEU A 301 9.57 9.16 11.84
C LEU A 301 10.29 7.81 11.92
N SER A 302 10.52 7.29 13.13
CA SER A 302 11.14 5.97 13.30
C SER A 302 10.19 4.83 12.90
N GLN A 303 8.89 4.97 13.19
CA GLN A 303 7.88 4.02 12.72
C GLN A 303 7.73 4.05 11.20
N LEU A 304 7.77 5.23 10.59
CA LEU A 304 7.67 5.39 9.14
C LEU A 304 8.85 4.75 8.41
N GLN A 305 10.06 4.78 8.97
CA GLN A 305 11.26 4.27 8.28
C GLN A 305 11.10 2.81 7.82
N SER A 306 10.50 1.95 8.65
CA SER A 306 10.23 0.55 8.27
C SER A 306 9.20 0.46 7.15
N THR A 307 8.13 1.26 7.20
CA THR A 307 7.12 1.32 6.14
C THR A 307 7.73 1.88 4.86
N THR A 308 8.52 2.95 4.93
CA THR A 308 9.24 3.52 3.78
C THR A 308 10.15 2.49 3.13
N ALA A 309 10.86 1.69 3.92
CA ALA A 309 11.72 0.61 3.41
C ALA A 309 10.90 -0.45 2.67
N HIS A 310 9.76 -0.85 3.23
CA HIS A 310 8.82 -1.79 2.62
C HIS A 310 8.28 -1.26 1.29
N GLU A 311 7.65 -0.09 1.31
CA GLU A 311 7.05 0.51 0.11
C GLU A 311 8.09 0.75 -0.99
N PHE A 312 9.28 1.25 -0.64
CA PHE A 312 10.32 1.48 -1.64
C PHE A 312 10.88 0.17 -2.20
N TYR A 313 10.95 -0.89 -1.40
CA TYR A 313 11.42 -2.18 -1.89
C TYR A 313 10.44 -2.82 -2.90
N HIS A 314 9.17 -2.40 -2.93
CA HIS A 314 8.21 -2.88 -3.93
C HIS A 314 8.59 -2.54 -5.39
N VAL A 315 9.53 -1.60 -5.61
CA VAL A 315 10.15 -1.38 -6.93
C VAL A 315 10.86 -2.66 -7.43
N VAL A 316 11.34 -3.54 -6.54
CA VAL A 316 11.91 -4.84 -6.91
C VAL A 316 10.79 -5.85 -7.23
N THR A 317 9.83 -6.03 -6.33
CA THR A 317 8.68 -6.94 -6.49
C THR A 317 7.40 -6.32 -5.92
N PRO A 318 6.25 -6.34 -6.63
CA PRO A 318 5.98 -7.08 -7.86
C PRO A 318 6.45 -6.38 -9.15
N LEU A 319 6.88 -5.11 -9.11
CA LEU A 319 7.07 -4.31 -10.33
C LEU A 319 7.97 -4.98 -11.39
N ASN A 320 9.16 -5.45 -11.01
CA ASN A 320 10.12 -6.05 -11.95
C ASN A 320 10.04 -7.58 -12.03
N LEU A 321 9.17 -8.21 -11.24
CA LEU A 321 8.96 -9.65 -11.22
C LEU A 321 7.55 -9.94 -10.71
N HIS A 322 6.67 -10.40 -11.60
CA HIS A 322 5.27 -10.66 -11.29
C HIS A 322 4.70 -11.84 -12.09
N SER A 323 3.59 -12.41 -11.60
CA SER A 323 2.85 -13.46 -12.28
C SER A 323 1.90 -12.88 -13.34
N GLU A 324 1.31 -13.75 -14.16
CA GLU A 324 0.30 -13.35 -15.16
C GLU A 324 -0.92 -12.68 -14.52
N GLU A 325 -1.33 -13.09 -13.31
CA GLU A 325 -2.44 -12.50 -12.57
C GLU A 325 -2.20 -11.03 -12.18
N ILE A 326 -0.94 -10.64 -11.99
CA ILE A 326 -0.56 -9.27 -11.67
C ILE A 326 -0.25 -8.47 -12.93
N GLY A 327 0.43 -9.08 -13.91
CA GLY A 327 0.79 -8.41 -15.17
C GLY A 327 -0.41 -8.11 -16.07
N PHE A 328 -1.42 -8.99 -16.08
CA PHE A 328 -2.66 -8.84 -16.87
C PHE A 328 -3.86 -8.61 -15.95
N PHE A 329 -3.76 -7.60 -15.09
CA PHE A 329 -4.75 -7.36 -14.05
C PHE A 329 -6.12 -6.95 -14.61
N ASP A 330 -7.15 -7.77 -14.36
CA ASP A 330 -8.54 -7.39 -14.61
C ASP A 330 -9.06 -6.56 -13.42
N PHE A 331 -9.21 -5.26 -13.63
CA PHE A 331 -9.68 -4.30 -12.63
C PHE A 331 -11.10 -4.55 -12.12
N ASN A 332 -11.93 -5.31 -12.83
CA ASN A 332 -13.31 -5.60 -12.48
C ASN A 332 -13.56 -7.06 -12.07
N ASN A 333 -12.71 -8.00 -12.50
CA ASN A 333 -12.76 -9.40 -12.07
C ASN A 333 -11.37 -9.91 -11.66
N PRO A 334 -10.76 -9.36 -10.59
CA PRO A 334 -9.38 -9.64 -10.24
C PRO A 334 -9.20 -11.11 -9.85
N VAL A 335 -8.13 -11.71 -10.38
CA VAL A 335 -7.66 -13.04 -9.99
C VAL A 335 -6.42 -12.88 -9.14
N MET A 336 -6.34 -13.62 -8.03
CA MET A 336 -5.21 -13.51 -7.12
C MET A 336 -4.11 -14.51 -7.45
N SER A 337 -2.86 -14.04 -7.38
CA SER A 337 -1.66 -14.88 -7.43
C SER A 337 -1.51 -15.75 -6.17
N GLN A 338 -0.85 -16.90 -6.33
CA GLN A 338 -0.40 -17.80 -5.27
C GLN A 338 0.78 -17.26 -4.46
N HIS A 339 1.30 -16.06 -4.76
CA HIS A 339 2.62 -15.65 -4.27
C HIS A 339 2.66 -14.36 -3.48
N LEU A 340 1.62 -14.06 -2.67
CA LEU A 340 1.70 -12.94 -1.72
C LEU A 340 2.83 -13.12 -0.69
N TRP A 341 3.26 -14.37 -0.45
CA TRP A 341 4.46 -14.65 0.35
C TRP A 341 5.72 -14.03 -0.26
N LEU A 342 5.79 -13.90 -1.58
CA LEU A 342 6.87 -13.21 -2.30
C LEU A 342 6.61 -11.70 -2.30
N TYR A 343 5.46 -11.26 -2.80
CA TYR A 343 5.20 -9.83 -3.03
C TYR A 343 5.10 -9.01 -1.76
N GLU A 344 4.51 -9.54 -0.69
CA GLU A 344 4.42 -8.85 0.60
C GLU A 344 5.44 -9.41 1.59
N GLY A 345 5.54 -10.74 1.67
CA GLY A 345 6.36 -11.40 2.67
C GLY A 345 7.86 -11.18 2.47
N VAL A 346 8.39 -11.46 1.28
CA VAL A 346 9.82 -11.27 1.00
C VAL A 346 10.18 -9.77 0.96
N THR A 347 9.28 -8.91 0.50
CA THR A 347 9.41 -7.45 0.61
C THR A 347 9.58 -7.02 2.07
N GLU A 348 8.69 -7.44 2.96
CA GLU A 348 8.76 -7.14 4.39
C GLU A 348 10.04 -7.71 5.03
N TYR A 349 10.47 -8.91 4.65
CA TYR A 349 11.76 -9.46 5.08
C TYR A 349 12.92 -8.55 4.67
N ASN A 350 12.99 -8.15 3.41
CA ASN A 350 14.07 -7.32 2.90
C ASN A 350 14.03 -5.90 3.49
N ALA A 351 12.85 -5.34 3.73
CA ALA A 351 12.69 -4.06 4.40
C ALA A 351 13.37 -4.03 5.78
N ASP A 352 13.17 -5.07 6.59
CA ASP A 352 13.84 -5.21 7.90
C ASP A 352 15.32 -5.61 7.74
N TYR A 353 15.60 -6.50 6.80
CA TYR A 353 16.92 -7.12 6.63
C TYR A 353 17.96 -6.14 6.09
N ILE A 354 17.59 -5.26 5.15
CA ILE A 354 18.44 -4.19 4.62
C ILE A 354 18.91 -3.30 5.78
N GLN A 355 17.99 -2.91 6.66
CA GLN A 355 18.33 -2.10 7.83
C GLN A 355 19.36 -2.79 8.73
N LEU A 356 19.29 -4.11 8.90
CA LEU A 356 20.27 -4.88 9.66
C LEU A 356 21.64 -4.92 8.98
N VAL A 357 21.71 -5.29 7.70
CA VAL A 357 22.99 -5.50 7.02
C VAL A 357 23.73 -4.20 6.73
N GLU A 358 23.00 -3.10 6.56
CA GLU A 358 23.54 -1.75 6.40
C GLU A 358 23.81 -1.07 7.76
N GLY A 359 23.53 -1.74 8.88
CA GLY A 359 23.84 -1.27 10.23
C GLY A 359 22.97 -0.14 10.75
N LEU A 360 21.79 0.06 10.16
CA LEU A 360 20.77 1.03 10.61
C LEU A 360 20.05 0.55 11.87
N ILE A 361 19.96 -0.77 12.06
CA ILE A 361 19.49 -1.41 13.29
C ILE A 361 20.49 -2.44 13.80
N THR A 362 20.46 -2.66 15.11
CA THR A 362 21.29 -3.66 15.79
C THR A 362 20.72 -5.08 15.61
N PRO A 363 21.55 -6.13 15.78
CA PRO A 363 21.07 -7.51 15.82
C PRO A 363 19.99 -7.76 16.88
N GLU A 364 20.03 -7.05 18.00
CA GLU A 364 19.04 -7.13 19.08
C GLU A 364 17.70 -6.50 18.70
N GLU A 365 17.72 -5.38 17.98
CA GLU A 365 16.52 -4.75 17.41
C GLU A 365 15.90 -5.66 16.34
N TYR A 366 16.72 -6.26 15.47
CA TYR A 366 16.25 -7.22 14.48
C TYR A 366 15.69 -8.50 15.12
N ALA A 367 16.33 -9.02 16.18
CA ALA A 367 15.79 -10.14 16.97
C ALA A 367 14.41 -9.79 17.56
N THR A 368 14.24 -8.55 18.01
CA THR A 368 12.94 -8.05 18.50
C THR A 368 11.89 -8.01 17.38
N ALA A 369 12.25 -7.59 16.16
CA ALA A 369 11.36 -7.63 15.01
C ALA A 369 10.94 -9.07 14.66
N ILE A 370 11.88 -10.02 14.58
CA ILE A 370 11.59 -11.44 14.38
C ILE A 370 10.65 -11.97 15.46
N GLN A 371 10.91 -11.62 16.73
CA GLN A 371 10.09 -12.02 17.85
C GLN A 371 8.64 -11.51 17.70
N GLN A 372 8.46 -10.27 17.25
CA GLN A 372 7.14 -9.70 16.99
C GLN A 372 6.42 -10.47 15.88
N LYS A 373 7.11 -10.78 14.76
CA LYS A 373 6.53 -11.54 13.64
C LYS A 373 6.17 -12.96 14.05
N LEU A 374 7.01 -13.69 14.77
CA LEU A 374 6.70 -15.03 15.31
C LEU A 374 5.45 -15.01 16.21
N ASN A 375 5.38 -14.03 17.13
CA ASN A 375 4.27 -13.88 18.06
C ASN A 375 2.97 -13.37 17.41
N GLY A 376 3.09 -12.68 16.28
CA GLY A 376 1.96 -12.27 15.46
C GLY A 376 1.44 -13.44 14.63
N ALA A 377 2.33 -14.10 13.89
CA ALA A 377 2.02 -15.24 13.03
C ALA A 377 1.39 -16.41 13.79
N SER A 378 1.77 -16.63 15.04
CA SER A 378 1.22 -17.71 15.88
C SER A 378 -0.26 -17.57 16.22
N ARG A 379 -0.89 -16.45 15.85
CA ARG A 379 -2.32 -16.18 16.04
C ARG A 379 -3.18 -16.62 14.84
N PHE A 380 -2.52 -16.93 13.72
CA PHE A 380 -3.16 -17.33 12.48
C PHE A 380 -3.09 -18.84 12.31
N ASN A 381 -3.75 -19.36 11.26
CA ASN A 381 -3.71 -20.78 10.95
C ASN A 381 -2.34 -21.17 10.37
N ASP A 382 -1.46 -21.72 11.21
CA ASP A 382 -0.11 -22.11 10.80
C ASP A 382 -0.06 -23.35 9.88
N THR A 383 -1.19 -24.05 9.71
CA THR A 383 -1.31 -25.22 8.80
C THR A 383 -1.96 -24.89 7.47
N LEU A 384 -2.31 -23.62 7.23
CA LEU A 384 -2.86 -23.17 5.95
C LEU A 384 -1.72 -23.01 4.94
N PRO A 385 -1.75 -23.71 3.78
CA PRO A 385 -0.80 -23.45 2.71
C PRO A 385 -0.88 -22.00 2.26
N PHE A 386 0.27 -21.33 2.21
CA PHE A 386 0.35 -19.91 1.87
C PHE A 386 -0.06 -19.65 0.42
N THR A 387 0.29 -20.55 -0.51
CA THR A 387 -0.15 -20.42 -1.92
C THR A 387 -1.67 -20.46 -2.07
N PHE A 388 -2.32 -21.33 -1.29
CA PHE A 388 -3.77 -21.43 -1.27
C PHE A 388 -4.43 -20.21 -0.64
N MET A 389 -3.91 -19.73 0.49
CA MET A 389 -4.40 -18.51 1.13
C MET A 389 -4.25 -17.29 0.20
N SER A 390 -3.09 -17.12 -0.42
CA SER A 390 -2.79 -16.06 -1.39
C SER A 390 -3.80 -16.02 -2.54
N LYS A 391 -4.03 -17.18 -3.18
CA LYS A 391 -4.97 -17.31 -4.31
C LYS A 391 -6.43 -17.03 -3.92
N ASN A 392 -6.78 -17.16 -2.65
CA ASN A 392 -8.15 -16.99 -2.16
C ASN A 392 -8.30 -15.79 -1.21
N ALA A 393 -7.33 -14.87 -1.19
CA ALA A 393 -7.27 -13.74 -0.25
C ALA A 393 -8.50 -12.80 -0.30
N LEU A 394 -9.19 -12.75 -1.45
CA LEU A 394 -10.42 -11.96 -1.62
C LEU A 394 -11.69 -12.61 -1.05
N THR A 395 -11.61 -13.88 -0.63
CA THR A 395 -12.77 -14.56 -0.04
C THR A 395 -12.84 -14.30 1.46
N PRO A 396 -14.05 -14.17 2.05
CA PRO A 396 -14.19 -13.83 3.47
C PRO A 396 -13.48 -14.78 4.44
N GLU A 397 -13.31 -16.06 4.07
CA GLU A 397 -12.63 -17.05 4.89
C GLU A 397 -11.13 -16.77 5.05
N TYR A 398 -10.48 -16.30 3.98
CA TYR A 398 -9.02 -16.07 3.96
C TYR A 398 -8.64 -14.59 4.11
N GLU A 399 -9.58 -13.66 3.95
CA GLU A 399 -9.38 -12.22 4.26
C GLU A 399 -8.85 -12.04 5.69
N GLU A 400 -9.38 -12.79 6.67
CA GLU A 400 -8.91 -12.74 8.06
C GLU A 400 -7.48 -13.29 8.24
N GLN A 401 -6.96 -14.05 7.29
CA GLN A 401 -5.58 -14.57 7.30
C GLN A 401 -4.60 -13.63 6.60
N TYR A 402 -5.09 -12.63 5.89
CA TYR A 402 -4.28 -11.77 5.00
C TYR A 402 -3.11 -11.13 5.74
N LEU A 403 -3.31 -10.54 6.92
CA LEU A 403 -2.22 -9.90 7.70
C LEU A 403 -1.04 -10.82 8.00
N ASN A 404 -1.22 -12.15 7.92
CA ASN A 404 -0.14 -13.09 8.11
C ASN A 404 0.87 -13.10 6.95
N VAL A 405 0.59 -12.47 5.80
CA VAL A 405 1.55 -12.28 4.70
C VAL A 405 2.77 -11.50 5.16
N TYR A 406 2.57 -10.39 5.88
CA TYR A 406 3.65 -9.58 6.45
C TYR A 406 4.37 -10.29 7.60
N LEU A 407 3.71 -11.22 8.28
CA LEU A 407 4.28 -11.88 9.46
C LEU A 407 5.00 -13.18 9.08
N LYS A 408 4.24 -14.20 8.68
CA LYS A 408 4.81 -15.50 8.27
C LYS A 408 5.47 -15.43 6.88
N GLY A 409 5.01 -14.56 5.96
CA GLY A 409 5.72 -14.37 4.69
C GLY A 409 7.13 -13.80 4.87
N ALA A 410 7.34 -12.83 5.77
CA ALA A 410 8.67 -12.36 6.11
C ALA A 410 9.55 -13.46 6.75
N LEU A 411 8.96 -14.30 7.61
CA LEU A 411 9.66 -15.46 8.17
C LEU A 411 10.01 -16.51 7.11
N ILE A 412 9.17 -16.69 6.08
CA ILE A 412 9.47 -17.52 4.89
C ILE A 412 10.66 -16.92 4.14
N GLY A 413 10.67 -15.61 3.87
CA GLY A 413 11.78 -14.92 3.22
C GLY A 413 13.10 -15.12 3.95
N MET A 414 13.11 -14.95 5.28
CA MET A 414 14.30 -15.21 6.10
C MET A 414 14.76 -16.67 6.02
N CYS A 415 13.84 -17.64 6.06
CA CYS A 415 14.20 -19.04 5.92
C CYS A 415 14.85 -19.33 4.57
N LEU A 416 14.28 -18.81 3.48
CA LEU A 416 14.80 -18.99 2.14
C LEU A 416 16.21 -18.41 2.01
N ASP A 417 16.44 -17.17 2.47
CA ASP A 417 17.76 -16.55 2.36
C ASP A 417 18.83 -17.34 3.14
N ILE A 418 18.52 -17.79 4.36
CA ILE A 418 19.45 -18.62 5.15
C ILE A 418 19.74 -19.96 4.45
N LEU A 419 18.71 -20.63 3.93
CA LEU A 419 18.87 -21.94 3.30
C LEU A 419 19.59 -21.86 1.96
N ILE A 420 19.30 -20.85 1.13
CA ILE A 420 20.00 -20.61 -0.14
C ILE A 420 21.48 -20.34 0.12
N ARG A 421 21.80 -19.53 1.14
CA ARG A 421 23.18 -19.29 1.54
C ARG A 421 23.85 -20.54 2.09
N GLU A 422 23.15 -21.37 2.87
CA GLU A 422 23.69 -22.65 3.34
C GLU A 422 24.07 -23.56 2.16
N GLU A 423 23.14 -23.77 1.22
CA GLU A 423 23.34 -24.68 0.08
C GLU A 423 24.41 -24.17 -0.91
N SER A 424 24.57 -22.84 -1.01
CA SER A 424 25.55 -22.20 -1.90
C SER A 424 26.91 -21.93 -1.23
N ASN A 425 27.11 -22.31 0.04
CA ASN A 425 28.26 -21.93 0.86
C ASN A 425 28.49 -20.41 0.91
N GLY A 426 27.41 -19.66 1.05
CA GLY A 426 27.38 -18.20 1.18
C GLY A 426 27.49 -17.43 -0.13
N LYS A 427 27.52 -18.10 -1.29
CA LYS A 427 27.77 -17.47 -2.60
C LYS A 427 26.52 -16.89 -3.27
N GLN A 428 25.34 -17.30 -2.85
CA GLN A 428 24.06 -16.87 -3.39
C GLN A 428 23.13 -16.51 -2.24
N SER A 429 22.45 -15.38 -2.37
CA SER A 429 21.40 -14.90 -1.47
C SER A 429 20.03 -15.04 -2.10
N LEU A 430 18.96 -14.84 -1.31
CA LEU A 430 17.60 -14.71 -1.84
C LEU A 430 17.50 -13.54 -2.84
N GLN A 431 18.19 -12.42 -2.59
CA GLN A 431 18.23 -11.29 -3.50
C GLN A 431 18.85 -11.65 -4.86
N ASP A 432 19.89 -12.49 -4.88
CA ASP A 432 20.52 -12.94 -6.13
C ASP A 432 19.56 -13.81 -6.96
N VAL A 433 18.73 -14.63 -6.29
CA VAL A 433 17.68 -15.42 -6.94
C VAL A 433 16.61 -14.50 -7.53
N ILE A 434 16.14 -13.51 -6.77
CA ILE A 434 15.19 -12.50 -7.26
C ILE A 434 15.76 -11.76 -8.47
N ASN A 435 17.02 -11.32 -8.40
CA ASN A 435 17.69 -10.66 -9.51
C ASN A 435 17.78 -11.56 -10.75
N SER A 436 18.02 -12.86 -10.57
CA SER A 436 18.06 -13.84 -11.67
C SER A 436 16.67 -14.04 -12.29
N LEU A 437 15.62 -14.06 -11.48
CA LEU A 437 14.23 -14.10 -11.96
C LEU A 437 13.85 -12.81 -12.69
N ILE A 438 14.22 -11.64 -12.17
CA ILE A 438 14.03 -10.35 -12.84
C ILE A 438 14.76 -10.31 -14.18
N GLN A 439 15.97 -10.86 -14.29
CA GLN A 439 16.68 -10.96 -15.57
C GLN A 439 15.97 -11.84 -16.59
N LYS A 440 15.24 -12.87 -16.13
CA LYS A 440 14.49 -13.79 -16.98
C LYS A 440 13.13 -13.21 -17.42
N TYR A 441 12.39 -12.64 -16.48
CA TYR A 441 11.00 -12.22 -16.65
C TYR A 441 10.91 -10.70 -16.87
N GLY A 442 11.48 -9.93 -15.95
CA GLY A 442 11.48 -8.47 -16.00
C GLY A 442 10.06 -7.88 -15.90
N LYS A 443 9.96 -6.58 -16.20
CA LYS A 443 8.68 -5.85 -16.15
C LYS A 443 7.66 -6.30 -17.21
N ASP A 444 8.11 -6.76 -18.37
CA ASP A 444 7.20 -6.97 -19.51
C ASP A 444 6.84 -8.44 -19.76
N ASN A 445 7.44 -9.39 -19.03
CA ASN A 445 7.17 -10.82 -19.22
C ASN A 445 6.80 -11.47 -17.88
N PRO A 446 5.50 -11.64 -17.59
CA PRO A 446 5.08 -12.32 -16.38
C PRO A 446 5.47 -13.80 -16.39
N PHE A 447 5.65 -14.37 -15.20
CA PHE A 447 5.80 -15.82 -15.04
C PHE A 447 4.46 -16.50 -14.77
N LYS A 448 4.38 -17.81 -15.01
CA LYS A 448 3.17 -18.58 -14.63
C LYS A 448 3.19 -18.94 -13.16
N ASP A 449 2.06 -18.69 -12.52
CA ASP A 449 1.85 -18.81 -11.08
C ASP A 449 2.14 -20.22 -10.51
N ASP A 450 2.01 -21.29 -11.30
CA ASP A 450 2.32 -22.66 -10.88
C ASP A 450 3.78 -23.09 -11.17
N GLU A 451 4.54 -22.30 -11.94
CA GLU A 451 5.91 -22.62 -12.36
C GLU A 451 6.98 -22.02 -11.41
N LEU A 452 6.65 -21.00 -10.61
CA LEU A 452 7.63 -20.24 -9.82
C LEU A 452 8.50 -21.10 -8.89
N PHE A 453 7.92 -22.08 -8.20
CA PHE A 453 8.70 -22.93 -7.29
C PHE A 453 9.75 -23.75 -8.03
N GLY A 454 9.42 -24.25 -9.22
CA GLY A 454 10.35 -24.97 -10.07
C GLY A 454 11.47 -24.08 -10.61
N GLU A 455 11.15 -22.82 -10.92
CA GLU A 455 12.15 -21.82 -11.31
C GLU A 455 13.14 -21.51 -10.19
N ILE A 456 12.65 -21.30 -8.97
CA ILE A 456 13.50 -21.07 -7.79
C ILE A 456 14.37 -22.30 -7.53
N GLU A 457 13.82 -23.51 -7.61
CA GLU A 457 14.57 -24.75 -7.44
C GLU A 457 15.71 -24.87 -8.47
N ALA A 458 15.43 -24.58 -9.74
CA ALA A 458 16.42 -24.64 -10.81
C ALA A 458 17.56 -23.61 -10.63
N LEU A 459 17.27 -22.45 -10.06
CA LEU A 459 18.25 -21.40 -9.75
C LEU A 459 19.06 -21.67 -8.48
N THR A 460 18.60 -22.59 -7.63
CA THR A 460 19.16 -22.82 -6.29
C THR A 460 19.52 -24.30 -6.09
N SER A 461 18.66 -25.10 -5.44
CA SER A 461 18.84 -26.52 -5.21
C SER A 461 17.51 -27.25 -4.96
N PRO A 462 17.47 -28.60 -5.14
CA PRO A 462 16.29 -29.42 -4.80
C PRO A 462 15.79 -29.25 -3.36
N LYS A 463 16.67 -28.94 -2.41
CA LYS A 463 16.30 -28.72 -1.01
C LYS A 463 15.48 -27.43 -0.83
N ILE A 464 15.74 -26.40 -1.64
CA ILE A 464 14.93 -25.17 -1.64
C ILE A 464 13.54 -25.45 -2.25
N GLY A 465 13.49 -26.22 -3.35
CA GLY A 465 12.23 -26.71 -3.91
C GLY A 465 11.41 -27.52 -2.90
N GLU A 466 12.04 -28.43 -2.17
CA GLU A 466 11.40 -29.20 -1.09
C GLU A 466 10.86 -28.30 0.03
N PHE A 467 11.62 -27.29 0.44
CA PHE A 467 11.18 -26.31 1.44
C PHE A 467 9.92 -25.56 0.98
N LEU A 468 9.93 -25.03 -0.24
CA LEU A 468 8.79 -24.30 -0.80
C LEU A 468 7.54 -25.17 -0.86
N ASN A 469 7.66 -26.38 -1.42
CA ASN A 469 6.54 -27.30 -1.53
C ASN A 469 6.00 -27.77 -0.17
N THR A 470 6.87 -28.00 0.81
CA THR A 470 6.48 -28.55 2.12
C THR A 470 5.86 -27.51 3.04
N TYR A 471 6.43 -26.30 3.07
CA TYR A 471 6.14 -25.29 4.08
C TYR A 471 5.41 -24.04 3.56
N VAL A 472 5.52 -23.74 2.27
CA VAL A 472 4.82 -22.62 1.63
C VAL A 472 3.60 -23.12 0.87
N GLY A 473 3.78 -24.10 -0.02
CA GLY A 473 2.71 -24.78 -0.74
C GLY A 473 2.01 -25.88 0.07
N GLY A 474 2.57 -26.27 1.22
CA GLY A 474 2.07 -27.36 2.06
C GLY A 474 1.63 -26.90 3.45
N PRO A 475 0.93 -27.75 4.21
CA PRO A 475 0.37 -27.42 5.53
C PRO A 475 1.39 -27.59 6.68
N SER A 476 2.65 -27.87 6.38
CA SER A 476 3.66 -28.19 7.40
C SER A 476 4.14 -26.93 8.11
N LYS A 477 4.45 -27.07 9.41
CA LYS A 477 4.99 -25.96 10.22
C LYS A 477 6.48 -25.79 9.96
N ILE A 478 6.93 -24.56 9.75
CA ILE A 478 8.33 -24.24 9.49
C ILE A 478 9.17 -24.46 10.76
N PRO A 479 10.32 -25.16 10.69
CA PRO A 479 11.22 -25.36 11.81
C PRO A 479 12.10 -24.13 12.05
N TYR A 480 11.50 -23.00 12.46
CA TYR A 480 12.21 -21.72 12.64
C TYR A 480 13.40 -21.83 13.59
N GLU A 481 13.29 -22.61 14.68
CA GLU A 481 14.36 -22.80 15.67
C GLU A 481 15.63 -23.36 15.01
N ASP A 482 15.49 -24.42 14.20
CA ASP A 482 16.61 -25.07 13.53
C ASP A 482 17.24 -24.16 12.45
N ILE A 483 16.41 -23.44 11.69
CA ILE A 483 16.88 -22.60 10.59
C ILE A 483 17.56 -21.35 11.15
N PHE A 484 16.95 -20.64 12.10
CA PHE A 484 17.48 -19.36 12.58
C PHE A 484 18.69 -19.54 13.51
N ALA A 485 18.81 -20.70 14.16
CA ALA A 485 20.02 -21.07 14.90
C ALA A 485 21.27 -21.12 14.00
N LYS A 486 21.13 -21.35 12.68
CA LYS A 486 22.24 -21.38 11.73
C LYS A 486 22.96 -20.03 11.62
N VAL A 487 22.24 -18.93 11.81
CA VAL A 487 22.78 -17.55 11.77
C VAL A 487 22.81 -16.89 13.16
N GLY A 488 22.62 -17.68 14.21
CA GLY A 488 22.82 -17.25 15.59
C GLY A 488 21.66 -16.51 16.23
N PHE A 489 20.42 -16.88 15.91
CA PHE A 489 19.27 -16.54 16.74
C PHE A 489 18.81 -17.77 17.52
N LYS A 490 18.56 -17.59 18.81
CA LYS A 490 17.97 -18.61 19.68
C LYS A 490 16.50 -18.28 19.86
N ILE A 491 15.62 -19.21 19.49
CA ILE A 491 14.18 -19.08 19.70
C ILE A 491 13.77 -19.95 20.89
N GLU A 492 13.07 -19.36 21.85
CA GLU A 492 12.49 -20.08 22.98
C GLU A 492 10.99 -19.81 23.06
N LYS A 493 10.18 -20.87 23.27
CA LYS A 493 8.77 -20.72 23.60
C LYS A 493 8.61 -20.59 25.11
N ILE A 494 8.21 -19.42 25.59
CA ILE A 494 8.11 -19.16 27.02
C ILE A 494 6.63 -19.11 27.43
N PRO A 495 6.17 -20.06 28.28
CA PRO A 495 4.81 -20.03 28.81
C PRO A 495 4.59 -18.83 29.73
N TYR A 496 3.40 -18.27 29.68
CA TYR A 496 2.89 -17.36 30.70
C TYR A 496 1.39 -17.57 30.89
N GLU A 497 0.93 -17.28 32.10
CA GLU A 497 -0.49 -17.26 32.42
C GLU A 497 -1.06 -15.87 32.09
N ALA A 498 -2.19 -15.89 31.37
CA ALA A 498 -2.91 -14.70 30.95
C ALA A 498 -4.39 -14.82 31.35
N VAL A 499 -5.05 -13.67 31.44
CA VAL A 499 -6.51 -13.63 31.54
C VAL A 499 -7.13 -14.23 30.29
N ASN A 500 -8.20 -15.01 30.45
CA ASN A 500 -8.98 -15.50 29.33
C ASN A 500 -9.82 -14.38 28.69
N THR A 501 -9.23 -13.67 27.71
CA THR A 501 -9.92 -12.64 26.93
C THR A 501 -10.46 -13.17 25.59
N SER A 502 -10.71 -14.48 25.48
CA SER A 502 -11.13 -15.11 24.22
C SER A 502 -12.37 -14.44 23.64
N GLY A 503 -12.29 -14.02 22.37
CA GLY A 503 -13.35 -13.34 21.64
C GLY A 503 -13.53 -11.85 21.96
N VAL A 504 -12.82 -11.31 22.97
CA VAL A 504 -12.82 -9.87 23.24
C VAL A 504 -12.02 -9.17 22.16
N ALA A 505 -12.65 -8.22 21.47
CA ALA A 505 -12.00 -7.39 20.47
C ALA A 505 -12.04 -5.93 20.88
N MET A 506 -10.91 -5.24 20.69
CA MET A 506 -10.76 -3.81 20.92
C MET A 506 -10.47 -3.11 19.59
N GLY A 507 -11.24 -2.08 19.28
CA GLY A 507 -10.92 -1.08 18.26
C GLY A 507 -10.27 0.15 18.89
N PHE A 508 -10.14 1.22 18.11
CA PHE A 508 -9.56 2.49 18.55
C PHE A 508 -10.59 3.62 18.37
N ASN A 509 -10.82 4.44 19.40
CA ASN A 509 -11.56 5.69 19.24
C ASN A 509 -10.58 6.85 19.06
N GLN A 510 -10.60 7.45 17.87
CA GLN A 510 -9.73 8.57 17.50
C GLN A 510 -10.13 9.93 18.11
N ASP A 511 -11.35 10.12 18.65
CA ASP A 511 -11.71 11.39 19.33
C ASP A 511 -10.98 11.47 20.67
N THR A 512 -10.90 10.32 21.34
CA THR A 512 -10.44 10.19 22.72
C THR A 512 -9.07 9.55 22.81
N TYR A 513 -8.56 9.01 21.69
CA TYR A 513 -7.32 8.26 21.57
C TYR A 513 -7.25 7.04 22.52
N ARG A 514 -8.40 6.41 22.80
CA ARG A 514 -8.50 5.24 23.69
C ARG A 514 -8.90 3.97 22.95
N LEU A 515 -8.53 2.81 23.51
CA LEU A 515 -8.98 1.51 23.01
C LEU A 515 -10.44 1.29 23.39
N LYS A 516 -11.27 0.93 22.41
CA LYS A 516 -12.72 0.76 22.56
C LYS A 516 -13.11 -0.70 22.43
N ILE A 517 -13.90 -1.24 23.35
CA ILE A 517 -14.43 -2.60 23.25
C ILE A 517 -15.44 -2.65 22.10
N VAL A 518 -15.16 -3.48 21.09
CA VAL A 518 -16.03 -3.68 19.92
C VAL A 518 -16.70 -5.06 19.94
N ASN A 519 -16.11 -6.03 20.63
CA ASN A 519 -16.70 -7.34 20.90
C ASN A 519 -16.35 -7.80 22.32
N THR A 520 -17.30 -8.39 23.03
CA THR A 520 -17.13 -8.96 24.38
C THR A 520 -16.87 -10.45 24.37
N GLY A 521 -16.77 -11.07 23.19
CA GLY A 521 -16.56 -12.50 23.03
C GLY A 521 -17.83 -13.33 23.20
N PRO A 522 -17.70 -14.67 23.21
CA PRO A 522 -18.83 -15.58 23.36
C PRO A 522 -19.47 -15.44 24.74
N ALA A 523 -20.78 -15.72 24.82
CA ALA A 523 -21.50 -15.79 26.09
C ALA A 523 -20.83 -16.80 27.04
N GLY A 524 -20.71 -16.46 28.33
CA GLY A 524 -19.99 -17.27 29.31
C GLY A 524 -18.50 -16.94 29.45
N ASN A 525 -17.99 -15.87 28.82
CA ASN A 525 -16.68 -15.34 29.17
C ASN A 525 -16.73 -14.73 30.59
N LYS A 526 -16.36 -15.55 31.57
CA LYS A 526 -16.47 -15.22 32.99
C LYS A 526 -15.70 -13.97 33.40
N PHE A 527 -14.55 -13.70 32.78
CA PHE A 527 -13.77 -12.50 33.08
C PHE A 527 -14.49 -11.22 32.65
N VAL A 528 -15.08 -11.22 31.45
CA VAL A 528 -15.84 -10.08 30.93
C VAL A 528 -17.11 -9.85 31.73
N GLU A 529 -17.82 -10.93 32.07
CA GLU A 529 -19.05 -10.90 32.88
C GLU A 529 -18.78 -10.41 34.31
N ASP A 530 -17.75 -10.95 34.98
CA ASP A 530 -17.40 -10.58 36.36
C ASP A 530 -16.94 -9.11 36.45
N LEU A 531 -16.25 -8.58 35.43
CA LEU A 531 -15.90 -7.16 35.34
C LEU A 531 -17.07 -6.27 34.95
N GLY A 532 -18.05 -6.80 34.21
CA GLY A 532 -19.15 -6.02 33.64
C GLY A 532 -18.70 -5.06 32.53
N ILE A 533 -17.68 -5.44 31.75
CA ILE A 533 -17.27 -4.71 30.53
C ILE A 533 -18.37 -4.82 29.47
N LYS A 534 -18.59 -3.74 28.72
CA LYS A 534 -19.61 -3.65 27.67
C LYS A 534 -19.01 -3.20 26.34
N VAL A 535 -19.63 -3.60 25.24
CA VAL A 535 -19.37 -3.01 23.93
C VAL A 535 -19.57 -1.50 24.01
N GLY A 536 -18.61 -0.74 23.51
CA GLY A 536 -18.57 0.72 23.58
C GLY A 536 -17.70 1.29 24.69
N ASP A 537 -17.34 0.49 25.71
CA ASP A 537 -16.42 0.93 26.76
C ASP A 537 -15.05 1.31 26.19
N GLU A 538 -14.52 2.44 26.64
CA GLU A 538 -13.16 2.86 26.30
C GLU A 538 -12.21 2.64 27.47
N MET A 539 -11.15 1.90 27.22
CA MET A 539 -10.18 1.51 28.23
C MET A 539 -9.33 2.72 28.63
N VAL A 540 -9.31 3.05 29.92
CA VAL A 540 -8.53 4.16 30.50
C VAL A 540 -7.29 3.66 31.21
N SER A 541 -7.44 2.70 32.13
CA SER A 541 -6.32 2.10 32.85
C SER A 541 -6.62 0.68 33.31
N VAL A 542 -5.58 -0.11 33.55
CA VAL A 542 -5.65 -1.41 34.21
C VAL A 542 -4.64 -1.43 35.35
N ASN A 543 -5.10 -1.75 36.56
CA ASN A 543 -4.32 -1.71 37.80
C ASN A 543 -3.58 -0.37 38.01
N GLY A 544 -4.22 0.74 37.62
CA GLY A 544 -3.66 2.09 37.71
C GLY A 544 -2.62 2.43 36.63
N VAL A 545 -2.30 1.51 35.73
CA VAL A 545 -1.44 1.77 34.56
C VAL A 545 -2.33 2.16 33.39
N ALA A 546 -2.07 3.34 32.81
CA ALA A 546 -2.79 3.79 31.62
C ALA A 546 -2.64 2.76 30.50
N ILE A 547 -3.77 2.38 29.90
CA ILE A 547 -3.77 1.42 28.79
C ILE A 547 -3.65 2.16 27.47
N THR A 548 -2.70 1.72 26.66
CA THR A 548 -2.39 2.27 25.35
C THR A 548 -2.29 1.11 24.35
N PHE A 549 -2.28 1.42 23.05
CA PHE A 549 -2.03 0.42 22.03
C PHE A 549 -0.73 -0.37 22.27
N GLN A 550 0.29 0.29 22.83
CA GLN A 550 1.60 -0.30 23.08
C GLN A 550 1.59 -1.35 24.19
N ASN A 551 0.75 -1.20 25.23
CA ASN A 551 0.79 -2.06 26.41
C ASN A 551 -0.47 -2.93 26.58
N ALA A 552 -1.55 -2.69 25.83
CA ALA A 552 -2.82 -3.38 25.99
C ALA A 552 -2.70 -4.90 25.91
N ARG A 553 -1.85 -5.41 25.01
CA ARG A 553 -1.56 -6.85 24.91
C ARG A 553 -0.97 -7.39 26.20
N GLY A 554 0.06 -6.73 26.74
CA GLY A 554 0.80 -7.23 27.89
C GLY A 554 0.06 -7.06 29.21
N ILE A 555 -0.87 -6.12 29.28
CA ILE A 555 -1.65 -5.80 30.49
C ILE A 555 -2.54 -6.97 30.94
N PHE A 556 -3.07 -7.76 30.00
CA PHE A 556 -3.90 -8.94 30.31
C PHE A 556 -3.10 -10.25 30.42
N GLY A 557 -1.78 -10.16 30.45
CA GLY A 557 -0.88 -11.29 30.57
C GLY A 557 0.25 -11.21 29.56
N SER A 558 1.49 -11.31 30.03
CA SER A 558 2.69 -11.47 29.20
C SER A 558 3.81 -12.10 30.01
N GLN A 559 4.94 -12.38 29.37
CA GLN A 559 6.15 -12.81 30.09
C GLN A 559 6.58 -11.81 31.19
N LYS A 560 6.41 -10.50 30.95
CA LYS A 560 6.77 -9.42 31.89
C LYS A 560 5.67 -9.13 32.92
N ASN A 561 4.41 -9.36 32.58
CA ASN A 561 3.25 -9.13 33.44
C ASN A 561 2.46 -10.43 33.60
N LYS A 562 2.95 -11.30 34.49
CA LYS A 562 2.36 -12.62 34.73
C LYS A 562 1.12 -12.48 35.59
N ILE A 563 0.03 -13.07 35.15
CA ILE A 563 -1.24 -13.03 35.85
C ILE A 563 -1.56 -14.41 36.41
N LYS A 564 -2.14 -14.48 37.61
CA LYS A 564 -2.51 -15.74 38.25
C LYS A 564 -3.97 -15.73 38.69
N LYS A 565 -4.52 -16.94 38.80
CA LYS A 565 -5.81 -17.14 39.45
C LYS A 565 -5.77 -16.61 40.88
N GLY A 566 -6.77 -15.81 41.25
CA GLY A 566 -6.87 -15.14 42.54
C GLY A 566 -6.36 -13.69 42.54
N ASP A 567 -5.63 -13.26 41.50
CA ASP A 567 -5.24 -11.86 41.37
C ASP A 567 -6.47 -10.97 41.21
N GLU A 568 -6.46 -9.79 41.84
CA GLU A 568 -7.48 -8.76 41.60
C GLU A 568 -7.06 -7.90 40.40
N MET A 569 -7.99 -7.67 39.49
CA MET A 569 -7.81 -6.75 38.37
C MET A 569 -8.81 -5.60 38.49
N VAL A 570 -8.30 -4.38 38.46
CA VAL A 570 -9.08 -3.14 38.44
C VAL A 570 -8.93 -2.51 37.08
N ILE A 571 -10.04 -2.30 36.37
CA ILE A 571 -10.06 -1.67 35.06
C ILE A 571 -10.88 -0.40 35.15
N GLU A 572 -10.28 0.72 34.78
CA GLU A 572 -11.02 1.96 34.57
C GLU A 572 -11.44 2.04 33.10
N VAL A 573 -12.74 2.20 32.86
CA VAL A 573 -13.31 2.43 31.54
C VAL A 573 -14.06 3.75 31.50
N ALA A 574 -13.94 4.47 30.40
CA ALA A 574 -14.83 5.55 30.01
C ALA A 574 -16.00 4.92 29.24
N ARG A 575 -17.17 4.84 29.88
CA ARG A 575 -18.38 4.26 29.30
C ARG A 575 -19.24 5.35 28.65
N PRO A 576 -19.64 5.21 27.38
CA PRO A 576 -20.45 6.22 26.71
C PRO A 576 -21.85 6.34 27.34
N LYS A 577 -22.31 7.57 27.53
CA LYS A 577 -23.66 7.95 27.97
C LYS A 577 -24.54 8.37 26.79
N ALA A 578 -25.85 8.33 26.99
CA ALA A 578 -26.79 8.93 26.05
C ALA A 578 -26.50 10.46 25.97
N GLY A 579 -26.09 10.93 24.79
CA GLY A 579 -25.71 12.33 24.56
C GLY A 579 -24.25 12.57 24.12
N GLY A 580 -23.40 11.52 24.08
CA GLY A 580 -22.02 11.60 23.57
C GLY A 580 -20.94 11.83 24.63
N ASP A 581 -21.34 12.12 25.88
CA ASP A 581 -20.43 12.19 27.03
C ASP A 581 -19.98 10.79 27.51
N TYR A 582 -18.90 10.75 28.28
CA TYR A 582 -18.38 9.53 28.92
C TYR A 582 -18.49 9.59 30.44
N GLU A 583 -18.66 8.43 31.06
CA GLU A 583 -18.54 8.23 32.50
C GLU A 583 -17.38 7.29 32.81
N ASN A 584 -16.45 7.74 33.66
CA ASN A 584 -15.38 6.88 34.13
C ASN A 584 -15.91 5.94 35.22
N ILE A 585 -15.81 4.63 34.96
CA ILE A 585 -16.26 3.57 35.85
C ILE A 585 -15.05 2.71 36.18
N LYS A 586 -14.83 2.46 37.48
CA LYS A 586 -13.86 1.47 37.96
C LYS A 586 -14.57 0.12 38.10
N LEU A 587 -14.18 -0.80 37.23
CA LEU A 587 -14.59 -2.20 37.23
C LEU A 587 -13.55 -3.00 38.01
N LYS A 588 -14.01 -3.96 38.82
CA LYS A 588 -13.12 -4.78 39.65
C LYS A 588 -13.59 -6.23 39.61
N ALA A 589 -12.68 -7.15 39.31
CA ALA A 589 -12.94 -8.58 39.39
C ALA A 589 -11.72 -9.35 39.92
N THR A 590 -11.98 -10.48 40.55
CA THR A 590 -10.96 -11.47 40.87
C THR A 590 -10.83 -12.44 39.71
N ILE A 591 -9.61 -12.68 39.24
CA ILE A 591 -9.36 -13.58 38.13
C ILE A 591 -9.62 -15.02 38.58
N THR A 592 -10.69 -15.62 38.06
CA THR A 592 -11.12 -16.98 38.41
C THR A 592 -10.59 -18.05 37.45
N GLU A 593 -10.21 -17.63 36.25
CA GLU A 593 -9.69 -18.47 35.16
C GLU A 593 -8.49 -17.80 34.51
N THR A 594 -7.45 -18.57 34.25
CA THR A 594 -6.32 -18.18 33.42
C THR A 594 -6.14 -19.17 32.28
N LYS A 595 -5.49 -18.72 31.22
CA LYS A 595 -5.07 -19.53 30.08
C LYS A 595 -3.55 -19.49 30.02
N THR A 596 -2.93 -20.66 29.86
CA THR A 596 -1.52 -20.72 29.47
C THR A 596 -1.38 -20.28 28.02
N ASN A 597 -0.76 -19.12 27.83
CA ASN A 597 -0.29 -18.65 26.55
C ASN A 597 1.21 -18.90 26.44
N TYR A 598 1.74 -18.74 25.23
CA TYR A 598 3.18 -18.75 24.99
C TYR A 598 3.50 -17.55 24.11
N ASP A 599 4.61 -16.89 24.41
CA ASP A 599 5.23 -15.97 23.49
C ASP A 599 6.60 -16.56 23.13
N PHE A 600 6.98 -16.45 21.87
CA PHE A 600 8.34 -16.64 21.43
C PHE A 600 9.22 -15.55 22.04
N LYS A 601 10.40 -15.95 22.51
CA LYS A 601 11.53 -15.10 22.83
C LYS A 601 12.63 -15.36 21.80
N VAL A 602 13.23 -14.30 21.27
CA VAL A 602 14.34 -14.40 20.32
C VAL A 602 15.53 -13.66 20.90
N ASP A 603 16.65 -14.37 21.11
CA ASP A 603 17.90 -13.79 21.59
C ASP A 603 19.01 -13.98 20.55
N VAL A 604 19.94 -13.04 20.48
CA VAL A 604 21.18 -13.20 19.70
C VAL A 604 22.09 -14.19 20.44
N ASN A 605 22.50 -15.25 19.74
CA ASN A 605 23.48 -16.22 20.22
C ASN A 605 24.85 -15.94 19.60
N GLU A 606 25.82 -15.59 20.44
CA GLU A 606 27.20 -15.36 20.04
C GLU A 606 28.05 -16.64 20.05
N ASN A 607 27.58 -17.70 20.72
CA ASN A 607 28.29 -18.97 20.84
C ASN A 607 27.99 -19.86 19.62
N LEU A 608 28.62 -19.53 18.50
CA LEU A 608 28.46 -20.23 17.21
C LEU A 608 29.64 -21.16 16.94
N ASN A 609 29.36 -22.32 16.33
CA ASN A 609 30.41 -23.15 15.74
C ASN A 609 30.97 -22.50 14.46
N ASP A 610 32.07 -23.02 13.92
CA ASP A 610 32.76 -22.36 12.81
C ASP A 610 31.91 -22.28 11.53
N ASN A 611 31.11 -23.31 11.23
CA ASN A 611 30.18 -23.29 10.09
C ASN A 611 29.09 -22.22 10.28
N GLN A 612 28.52 -22.10 11.48
CA GLN A 612 27.53 -21.08 11.82
C GLN A 612 28.13 -19.67 11.74
N LYS A 613 29.39 -19.48 12.16
CA LYS A 613 30.08 -18.19 12.03
C LYS A 613 30.26 -17.80 10.56
N MET A 614 30.71 -18.74 9.73
CA MET A 614 30.88 -18.50 8.29
C MET A 614 29.55 -18.16 7.62
N LEU A 615 28.50 -18.93 7.90
CA LEU A 615 27.18 -18.68 7.33
C LEU A 615 26.57 -17.37 7.83
N LYS A 616 26.71 -17.04 9.12
CA LYS A 616 26.28 -15.74 9.67
C LYS A 616 27.03 -14.58 9.02
N GLN A 617 28.34 -14.69 8.78
CA GLN A 617 29.11 -13.65 8.09
C GLN A 617 28.60 -13.46 6.66
N ALA A 618 28.44 -14.54 5.91
CA ALA A 618 27.91 -14.48 4.56
C ALA A 618 26.50 -13.88 4.53
N TRP A 619 25.61 -14.30 5.44
CA TRP A 619 24.28 -13.72 5.61
C TRP A 619 24.39 -12.22 5.86
N MET A 620 25.16 -11.77 6.86
CA MET A 620 25.39 -10.34 7.14
C MET A 620 26.13 -9.54 6.03
N GLY A 621 26.36 -10.10 4.84
CA GLY A 621 26.95 -9.43 3.69
C GLY A 621 28.47 -9.22 3.82
N LYS A 622 29.16 -10.04 4.61
CA LYS A 622 30.59 -9.89 4.96
C LYS A 622 31.48 -11.01 4.47
#